data_AF-A0A7X6NYK6-F1
#
_entry.id   AF-A0A7X6NYK6-F1
#
_cell.length_a   1.000
_cell.length_b   1.000
_cell.length_c   1.000
_cell.angle_alpha   90.00
_cell.angle_beta   90.00
_cell.angle_gamma   90.00
#
_symmetry.space_group_name_H-M   'P 1'
#
loop_
_entity.id
_entity.type
_entity.pdbx_description
1 polymer ?
#
loop_
_entity_poly.entity_id
_entity_poly.type
_entity_poly.pdbx_seq_one_letter_code
_entity_poly.pdbx_strand_id
1 'polypeptide(L)'
;MPEWYSVASPDEVARLVGAWADAPIVNEEVCAFLLETAREQVIEYAPAPAPIPEGDPVPAPPVRYVLAQLQQTKNLWEAGRVSSEGDLGEGAFTFTPRPLDKTIRTMIRPVTRKPRVR
;
A
#
# COMPACT_ATOMS: atom_id res chain seq x y z
N MET A 1 6.81 -0.91 -16.69
CA MET A 1 6.50 -2.08 -15.82
C MET A 1 5.68 -1.57 -14.64
N PRO A 2 4.95 -2.39 -13.86
CA PRO A 2 4.29 -1.90 -12.65
C PRO A 2 5.31 -1.35 -11.66
N GLU A 3 5.08 -0.13 -11.19
CA GLU A 3 5.95 0.60 -10.26
C GLU A 3 5.13 1.06 -9.05
N TRP A 4 5.74 1.01 -7.87
CA TRP A 4 5.13 1.46 -6.62
C TRP A 4 4.68 2.92 -6.74
N TYR A 5 3.54 3.26 -6.15
CA TYR A 5 3.12 4.66 -6.02
C TYR A 5 4.00 5.39 -5.02
N SER A 6 4.34 6.62 -5.35
CA SER A 6 5.26 7.53 -4.65
C SER A 6 4.85 8.97 -4.97
N VAL A 7 5.47 9.94 -4.30
CA VAL A 7 5.32 11.38 -4.55
C VAL A 7 6.68 12.07 -4.68
N ALA A 8 7.72 11.34 -5.11
CA ALA A 8 9.08 11.87 -5.15
C ALA A 8 9.34 12.82 -6.34
N SER A 9 8.43 12.87 -7.31
CA SER A 9 8.50 13.74 -8.48
C SER A 9 7.10 14.15 -8.97
N PRO A 10 6.99 15.25 -9.74
CA PRO A 10 5.71 15.71 -10.28
C PRO A 10 4.99 14.67 -11.14
N ASP A 11 5.73 13.87 -11.91
CA ASP A 11 5.15 12.82 -12.77
C ASP A 11 4.55 11.68 -11.93
N GLU A 12 5.19 11.33 -10.81
CA GLU A 12 4.67 10.33 -9.87
C GLU A 12 3.43 10.83 -9.14
N VAL A 13 3.41 12.12 -8.76
CA VAL A 13 2.22 12.77 -8.20
C VAL A 13 1.07 12.74 -9.21
N ALA A 14 1.32 13.10 -10.47
CA ALA A 14 0.29 13.07 -11.52
C ALA A 14 -0.28 11.65 -11.73
N ARG A 15 0.59 10.63 -11.72
CA ARG A 15 0.17 9.22 -11.81
C ARG A 15 -0.66 8.81 -10.59
N LEU A 16 -0.26 9.20 -9.38
CA LEU A 16 -1.01 8.93 -8.17
C LEU A 16 -2.41 9.55 -8.21
N VAL A 17 -2.50 10.84 -8.56
CA VAL A 17 -3.78 11.57 -8.67
C VAL A 17 -4.68 10.93 -9.74
N GLY A 18 -4.10 10.49 -10.86
CA GLY A 18 -4.84 9.76 -11.89
C GLY A 18 -5.46 8.43 -11.40
N ALA A 19 -4.83 7.77 -10.43
CA ALA A 19 -5.32 6.53 -9.84
C ALA A 19 -6.15 6.74 -8.55
N TRP A 20 -5.99 7.89 -7.90
CA TRP A 20 -6.64 8.27 -6.66
C TRP A 20 -6.76 9.80 -6.56
N ALA A 21 -7.90 10.32 -7.01
CA ALA A 21 -8.14 11.77 -7.06
C ALA A 21 -8.10 12.45 -5.69
N ASP A 22 -8.48 11.75 -4.62
CA ASP A 22 -8.55 12.28 -3.25
C ASP A 22 -7.25 12.08 -2.44
N ALA A 23 -6.14 11.80 -3.12
CA ALA A 23 -4.85 11.62 -2.46
C ALA A 23 -4.45 12.88 -1.66
N PRO A 24 -3.84 12.74 -0.46
CA PRO A 24 -3.38 13.86 0.37
C PRO A 24 -2.21 14.68 -0.18
N ILE A 25 -2.18 14.96 -1.48
CA ILE A 25 -1.06 15.65 -2.14
C ILE A 25 -0.82 17.08 -1.65
N VAL A 26 -1.78 17.68 -0.94
CA VAL A 26 -1.57 18.98 -0.24
C VAL A 26 -0.49 18.86 0.84
N ASN A 27 -0.35 17.68 1.45
CA ASN A 27 0.74 17.34 2.35
C ASN A 27 1.47 16.11 1.81
N GLU A 28 2.42 16.36 0.90
CA GLU A 28 3.21 15.32 0.24
C GLU A 28 3.97 14.44 1.22
N GLU A 29 4.44 14.98 2.35
CA GLU A 29 5.15 14.21 3.38
C GLU A 29 4.23 13.15 4.00
N VAL A 30 3.03 13.53 4.44
CA VAL A 30 2.04 12.58 4.96
C VAL A 30 1.62 11.58 3.89
N CYS A 31 1.44 12.04 2.65
CA CYS A 31 1.12 11.15 1.53
C CYS A 31 2.24 10.12 1.29
N ALA A 32 3.51 10.54 1.33
CA ALA A 32 4.67 9.66 1.22
C ALA A 32 4.69 8.63 2.36
N PHE A 33 4.48 9.05 3.61
CA PHE A 33 4.48 8.14 4.75
C PHE A 33 3.39 7.07 4.64
N LEU A 34 2.19 7.43 4.18
CA LEU A 34 1.10 6.47 3.97
C LEU A 34 1.43 5.48 2.85
N LEU A 35 2.06 5.94 1.76
CA LEU A 35 2.46 5.09 0.63
C LEU A 35 3.57 4.11 1.00
N GLU A 36 4.57 4.58 1.74
CA GLU A 36 5.70 3.77 2.20
C GLU A 36 5.25 2.75 3.26
N THR A 37 4.45 3.18 4.24
CA THR A 37 3.88 2.29 5.26
C THR A 37 3.02 1.19 4.63
N ALA A 38 2.18 1.55 3.65
CA ALA A 38 1.39 0.57 2.90
C ALA A 38 2.27 -0.41 2.12
N ARG A 39 3.36 0.08 1.50
CA ARG A 39 4.32 -0.77 0.79
C ARG A 39 4.96 -1.78 1.72
N GLU A 40 5.45 -1.33 2.88
CA GLU A 40 6.08 -2.20 3.89
C GLU A 40 5.12 -3.30 4.36
N GLN A 41 3.88 -2.94 4.72
CA GLN A 41 2.86 -3.90 5.13
C GLN A 41 2.57 -4.95 4.03
N VAL A 42 2.48 -4.51 2.77
CA VAL A 42 2.27 -5.41 1.63
C VAL A 42 3.43 -6.38 1.46
N ILE A 43 4.68 -5.89 1.57
CA ILE A 43 5.89 -6.71 1.45
C ILE A 43 5.98 -7.70 2.62
N GLU A 44 5.75 -7.25 3.85
CA GLU A 44 5.79 -8.09 5.05
C GLU A 44 4.77 -9.23 4.98
N TYR A 45 3.57 -8.95 4.45
CA TYR A 45 2.54 -9.97 4.28
C TYR A 45 2.73 -10.86 3.04
N ALA A 46 3.55 -10.43 2.07
CA ALA A 46 3.77 -11.17 0.84
C ALA A 46 4.48 -12.50 1.11
N PRO A 47 4.23 -13.53 0.28
CA PRO A 47 5.06 -14.74 0.28
C PRO A 47 6.54 -14.38 0.12
N ALA A 48 7.42 -15.11 0.80
CA ALA A 48 8.86 -14.94 0.69
C ALA A 48 9.26 -14.92 -0.81
N PRO A 49 10.07 -13.94 -1.23
CA PRO A 49 10.50 -13.86 -2.62
C PRO A 49 11.33 -15.11 -2.97
N ALA A 50 11.25 -15.53 -4.23
CA ALA A 50 12.19 -16.52 -4.73
C ALA A 50 13.62 -15.97 -4.63
N PRO A 51 14.63 -16.80 -4.37
CA PRO A 51 16.02 -16.37 -4.41
C PRO A 51 16.34 -15.75 -5.76
N ILE A 52 16.91 -14.55 -5.74
CA ILE A 52 17.39 -13.87 -6.95
C ILE A 52 18.86 -14.32 -7.12
N PRO A 53 19.23 -14.88 -8.28
CA PRO A 53 20.63 -15.23 -8.55
C PRO A 53 21.55 -14.02 -8.41
N GLU A 54 22.77 -14.27 -7.94
CA GLU A 54 23.77 -13.21 -7.80
C GLU A 54 24.10 -12.63 -9.20
N GLY A 55 24.00 -11.31 -9.33
CA GLY A 55 24.20 -10.59 -10.60
C GLY A 55 22.92 -10.32 -11.40
N ASP A 56 21.78 -10.93 -11.04
CA ASP A 56 20.50 -10.62 -11.69
C ASP A 56 19.87 -9.35 -11.11
N PRO A 57 19.18 -8.53 -11.94
CA PRO A 57 18.47 -7.37 -11.46
C PRO A 57 17.27 -7.76 -10.58
N VAL A 58 16.96 -6.93 -9.58
CA VAL A 58 15.77 -7.11 -8.76
C VAL A 58 14.52 -6.99 -9.65
N PRO A 59 13.60 -7.98 -9.63
CA PRO A 59 12.41 -7.94 -10.46
C PRO A 59 11.47 -6.83 -10.01
N ALA A 60 10.76 -6.23 -10.98
CA ALA A 60 9.68 -5.29 -10.69
C ALA A 60 8.59 -5.94 -9.81
N PRO A 61 7.91 -5.17 -8.94
CA PRO A 61 6.87 -5.71 -8.08
C PRO A 61 5.70 -6.27 -8.91
N PRO A 62 5.09 -7.40 -8.50
CA PRO A 62 3.86 -7.88 -9.12
C PRO A 62 2.76 -6.80 -9.11
N VAL A 63 1.98 -6.70 -10.19
CA VAL A 63 0.87 -5.72 -10.33
C VAL A 63 -0.09 -5.76 -9.12
N ARG A 64 -0.40 -6.97 -8.64
CA ARG A 64 -1.26 -7.17 -7.47
C ARG A 64 -0.71 -6.54 -6.18
N TYR A 65 0.60 -6.39 -6.05
CA TYR A 65 1.21 -5.74 -4.89
C TYR A 65 1.12 -4.23 -5.01
N VAL A 66 1.36 -3.67 -6.21
CA VAL A 66 1.17 -2.24 -6.48
C VAL A 66 -0.29 -1.82 -6.25
N LEU A 67 -1.25 -2.64 -6.70
CA LEU A 67 -2.67 -2.41 -6.42
C LEU A 67 -2.99 -2.52 -4.92
N ALA A 68 -2.42 -3.52 -4.23
CA ALA A 68 -2.57 -3.70 -2.79
C ALA A 68 -2.02 -2.51 -2.00
N GLN A 69 -0.87 -1.94 -2.40
CA GLN A 69 -0.32 -0.73 -1.80
C GLN A 69 -1.34 0.40 -1.89
N LEU A 70 -1.83 0.72 -3.10
CA LEU A 70 -2.78 1.81 -3.30
C LEU A 70 -4.05 1.63 -2.45
N GLN A 71 -4.59 0.41 -2.38
CA GLN A 71 -5.78 0.15 -1.58
C GLN A 71 -5.50 0.26 -0.08
N GLN A 72 -4.33 -0.19 0.38
CA GLN A 72 -3.95 -0.07 1.78
C GLN A 72 -3.70 1.38 2.16
N THR A 73 -3.06 2.18 1.30
CA THR A 73 -2.89 3.63 1.51
C THR A 73 -4.24 4.32 1.69
N LYS A 74 -5.24 4.01 0.84
CA LYS A 74 -6.61 4.52 1.00
C LYS A 74 -7.21 4.13 2.36
N ASN A 75 -7.06 2.87 2.77
CA ASN A 75 -7.56 2.41 4.08
C ASN A 75 -6.90 3.14 5.26
N LEU A 76 -5.58 3.39 5.20
CA LEU A 76 -4.85 4.11 6.23
C LEU A 76 -5.31 5.58 6.32
N TRP A 77 -5.54 6.21 5.16
CA TRP A 77 -6.04 7.57 5.07
C TRP A 77 -7.45 7.74 5.65
N GLU A 78 -8.36 6.83 5.30
CA GLU A 78 -9.72 6.83 5.86
C GLU A 78 -9.70 6.55 7.37
N ALA A 79 -8.87 5.61 7.83
CA ALA A 79 -8.75 5.32 9.26
C ALA A 79 -8.28 6.54 10.08
N GLY A 80 -7.38 7.36 9.51
CA GLY A 80 -6.94 8.61 10.12
C GLY A 80 -8.01 9.72 10.12
N ARG A 81 -9.00 9.68 9.22
CA ARG A 81 -10.16 10.61 9.19
C ARG A 81 -11.24 10.24 10.18
N VAL A 82 -11.57 8.96 10.27
CA VAL A 82 -12.70 8.47 11.06
C VAL A 82 -12.44 8.63 12.57
N SER A 83 -11.18 8.79 13.00
CA SER A 83 -10.87 9.22 14.37
C SER A 83 -11.19 10.69 14.67
N SER A 84 -11.41 11.53 13.65
CA SER A 84 -11.63 12.98 13.78
C SER A 84 -13.10 13.40 13.94
N GLU A 85 -14.06 12.48 13.86
CA GLU A 85 -15.49 12.75 14.04
C GLU A 85 -15.89 12.83 15.53
N GLY A 86 -15.01 13.41 16.35
CA GLY A 86 -15.19 13.61 17.78
C GLY A 86 -14.37 14.74 18.41
N ASP A 87 -13.29 15.21 17.77
CA ASP A 87 -12.67 16.51 18.07
C ASP A 87 -11.67 16.88 16.96
N LEU A 88 -11.90 17.99 16.25
CA LEU A 88 -10.92 18.60 15.35
C LEU A 88 -10.19 19.69 16.13
N GLY A 89 -9.28 19.27 17.01
CA GLY A 89 -8.48 20.15 17.85
C GLY A 89 -7.08 19.61 18.00
N GLU A 90 -6.12 20.27 17.34
CA GLU A 90 -4.73 20.45 17.78
C GLU A 90 -4.18 19.37 18.74
N GLY A 91 -4.09 18.12 18.27
CA GLY A 91 -3.71 17.01 19.13
C GLY A 91 -3.44 15.74 18.33
N ALA A 92 -2.19 15.27 18.41
CA ALA A 92 -1.63 14.00 17.93
C ALA A 92 -2.52 13.13 17.02
N PHE A 93 -2.11 12.98 15.75
CA PHE A 93 -2.58 11.91 14.86
C PHE A 93 -2.51 10.55 15.59
N THR A 94 -3.63 10.10 16.14
CA THR A 94 -3.70 8.82 16.87
C THR A 94 -3.90 7.72 15.84
N PHE A 95 -2.78 7.20 15.33
CA PHE A 95 -2.78 6.10 14.38
C PHE A 95 -3.14 4.80 15.10
N THR A 96 -4.36 4.28 14.88
CA THR A 96 -4.70 2.93 15.30
C THR A 96 -4.28 1.96 14.20
N PRO A 97 -3.20 1.17 14.36
CA PRO A 97 -2.77 0.23 13.33
C PRO A 97 -3.87 -0.79 13.08
N ARG A 98 -4.53 -0.68 11.93
CA ARG A 98 -5.49 -1.68 11.47
C ARG A 98 -4.70 -2.77 10.73
N PRO A 99 -4.91 -4.06 11.04
CA PRO A 99 -4.32 -5.11 10.24
C PRO A 99 -4.79 -4.98 8.78
N LEU A 100 -3.96 -5.42 7.83
CA LEU A 100 -4.30 -5.44 6.40
C LEU A 100 -5.70 -6.03 6.17
N ASP A 101 -6.49 -5.36 5.33
CA ASP A 101 -7.84 -5.80 5.01
C ASP A 101 -7.85 -7.24 4.45
N LYS A 102 -8.90 -8.01 4.73
CA LYS A 102 -9.00 -9.41 4.29
C LYS A 102 -8.95 -9.53 2.77
N THR A 103 -9.51 -8.58 2.05
CA THR A 103 -9.50 -8.53 0.58
C THR A 103 -8.09 -8.30 0.07
N ILE A 104 -7.37 -7.36 0.66
CA ILE A 104 -5.96 -7.07 0.31
C ILE A 104 -5.08 -8.29 0.60
N ARG A 105 -5.27 -8.95 1.74
CA ARG A 105 -4.56 -10.20 2.08
C ARG A 105 -4.82 -11.31 1.06
N THR A 106 -6.07 -11.46 0.62
CA THR A 106 -6.45 -12.46 -0.40
C THR A 106 -5.86 -12.13 -1.78
N MET A 107 -5.72 -10.84 -2.10
CA MET A 107 -5.07 -10.36 -3.32
C MET A 107 -3.57 -10.64 -3.32
N ILE A 108 -2.88 -10.32 -2.21
CA ILE A 108 -1.44 -10.55 -2.05
C ILE A 108 -1.13 -12.05 -2.03
N ARG A 109 -1.94 -12.83 -1.30
CA ARG A 109 -1.78 -14.27 -1.10
C ARG A 109 -3.05 -15.03 -1.52
N PRO A 110 -3.26 -15.23 -2.83
CA PRO A 110 -4.42 -15.98 -3.31
C PRO A 110 -4.35 -17.43 -2.83
N VAL A 111 -5.45 -17.90 -2.23
CA VAL A 111 -5.56 -19.28 -1.74
C VAL A 111 -5.77 -20.21 -2.93
N THR A 112 -4.68 -20.67 -3.54
CA THR A 112 -4.74 -21.76 -4.52
C THR A 112 -4.95 -23.07 -3.78
N ARG A 113 -6.20 -23.53 -3.65
CA ARG A 113 -6.47 -24.93 -3.32
C ARG A 113 -5.99 -25.77 -4.50
N LYS A 114 -4.77 -26.31 -4.44
CA LYS A 114 -4.39 -27.42 -5.34
C LYS A 114 -5.26 -28.62 -4.96
N PRO A 115 -6.03 -29.23 -5.89
CA PRO A 115 -6.76 -30.45 -5.59
C PRO A 115 -5.74 -31.52 -5.15
N ARG A 116 -5.96 -32.08 -3.96
CA ARG A 116 -5.15 -33.18 -3.46
C ARG A 116 -5.60 -34.44 -4.21
N VAL A 117 -4.98 -34.70 -5.36
CA VAL A 117 -5.16 -35.97 -6.07
C VAL A 117 -4.67 -37.07 -5.13
N ARG A 118 -5.58 -37.98 -4.77
CA ARG A 118 -5.30 -39.14 -3.93
C ARG A 118 -5.25 -40.38 -4.81
#